data_AF-A0A378B082-F1
#
_entry.id   AF-A0A378B082-F1
#
_cell.length_a   1.000
_cell.length_b   1.000
_cell.length_c   1.000
_cell.angle_alpha   90.00
_cell.angle_beta   90.00
_cell.angle_gamma   90.00
#
_symmetry.space_group_name_H-M   'P 1'
#
loop_
_entity.id
_entity.type
_entity.pdbx_description
1 polymer ?
#
loop_
_entity_poly.entity_id
_entity_poly.type
_entity_poly.pdbx_seq_one_letter_code
_entity_poly.pdbx_strand_id
1 'polypeptide(L)' 'MSCTNLLRAKNLDIAEGGEMRGDFNHTGGAFISNGVQVDNHNHGKVERGGDWTEGTR' A
#
# COMPACT_ATOMS: atom_id res chain seq x y z
N MET A 1 19.64 -4.52 22.11
CA MET A 1 20.27 -5.47 21.17
C MET A 1 19.20 -5.85 20.17
N SER A 2 19.33 -5.45 18.91
CA SER A 2 18.40 -5.90 17.87
C SER A 2 19.20 -6.06 16.59
N CYS A 3 19.58 -7.30 16.30
CA CYS A 3 20.28 -7.59 15.05
C CYS A 3 19.62 -8.80 14.39
N THR A 4 18.72 -8.52 13.46
CA THR A 4 18.62 -9.34 12.25
C THR A 4 19.18 -8.47 11.13
N ASN A 5 20.26 -8.89 10.48
CA ASN A 5 20.75 -8.19 9.29
C ASN A 5 19.77 -8.34 8.11
N LEU A 6 18.94 -9.40 8.16
CA LEU A 6 17.91 -9.71 7.16
C LEU A 6 16.81 -10.55 7.82
N LEU A 7 15.55 -10.11 7.68
CA LEU A 7 14.39 -10.96 7.91
C LEU A 7 13.89 -11.46 6.56
N ARG A 8 13.87 -12.79 6.37
CA ARG A 8 13.29 -13.42 5.17
C ARG A 8 12.17 -14.35 5.61
N ALA A 9 10.96 -14.07 5.14
CA ALA A 9 9.77 -14.86 5.43
C ALA A 9 9.00 -15.13 4.14
N LYS A 10 8.31 -16.27 4.06
CA LYS A 10 7.37 -16.57 2.96
C LYS A 10 6.08 -15.75 3.11
N ASN A 11 5.60 -15.61 4.34
CA ASN A 11 4.41 -14.87 4.73
C ASN A 11 4.70 -14.10 6.03
N LEU A 12 4.09 -12.93 6.18
CA LEU A 12 4.15 -12.11 7.39
C LEU A 12 2.72 -11.72 7.77
N ASP A 13 2.32 -12.03 9.00
CA ASP A 13 0.99 -11.73 9.57
C ASP A 13 1.18 -10.86 10.81
N ILE A 14 0.48 -9.72 10.88
CA ILE A 14 0.63 -8.69 11.93
C ILE A 14 -0.77 -8.39 12.47
N ALA A 15 -1.04 -8.78 13.73
CA ALA A 15 -2.38 -8.75 14.31
C ALA A 15 -2.80 -7.38 14.87
N GLU A 16 -1.89 -6.65 15.51
CA GLU A 16 -2.21 -5.45 16.31
C GLU A 16 -1.49 -4.17 15.80
N GLY A 17 -0.93 -4.24 14.59
CA GLY A 17 -0.17 -3.14 13.99
C GLY A 17 1.29 -3.07 14.44
N GLY A 18 1.94 -1.96 14.10
CA GLY A 18 3.36 -1.70 14.36
C GLY A 18 3.88 -0.49 13.60
N GLU A 19 5.17 -0.18 13.77
CA GLU A 19 5.86 0.91 13.06
C GLU A 19 6.97 0.33 12.16
N MET A 20 7.01 0.76 10.89
CA MET A 20 8.10 0.47 9.95
C MET A 20 8.84 1.77 9.63
N ARG A 21 10.17 1.75 9.63
CA ARG A 21 11.03 2.90 9.32
C ARG A 21 12.03 2.56 8.23
N GLY A 22 12.40 3.56 7.42
CA GLY A 22 13.31 3.42 6.28
C GLY A 22 12.57 3.12 4.97
N ASP A 23 13.34 2.86 3.92
CA ASP A 23 12.80 2.62 2.58
C ASP A 23 12.35 1.16 2.40
N PHE A 24 11.17 0.97 1.80
CA PHE A 24 10.62 -0.34 1.47
C PHE A 24 10.33 -0.44 -0.04
N ASN A 25 10.89 -1.45 -0.69
CA ASN A 25 10.60 -1.77 -2.09
C ASN A 25 9.61 -2.95 -2.14
N HIS A 26 8.37 -2.66 -2.52
CA HIS A 26 7.35 -3.67 -2.76
C HIS A 26 7.20 -3.93 -4.26
N THR A 27 7.38 -5.19 -4.68
CA THR A 27 7.26 -5.61 -6.10
C THR A 27 6.68 -7.02 -6.18
N GLY A 28 6.19 -7.42 -7.36
CA GLY A 28 5.70 -8.79 -7.59
C GLY A 28 4.32 -9.09 -7.00
N GLY A 29 3.48 -8.07 -6.78
CA GLY A 29 2.14 -8.19 -6.22
C GLY A 29 1.47 -6.84 -6.01
N ALA A 30 0.40 -6.80 -5.21
CA ALA A 30 -0.37 -5.60 -4.88
C ALA A 30 -0.22 -5.26 -3.39
N PHE A 31 0.10 -4.00 -3.06
CA PHE A 31 0.09 -3.55 -1.67
C PHE A 31 -1.24 -2.85 -1.38
N ILE A 32 -2.11 -3.52 -0.62
CA ILE A 32 -3.50 -3.11 -0.40
C ILE A 32 -3.71 -2.75 1.07
N SER A 33 -4.28 -1.57 1.31
CA SER A 33 -4.75 -1.15 2.63
C SER A 33 -6.23 -0.81 2.55
N ASN A 34 -7.06 -1.47 3.36
CA ASN A 34 -8.52 -1.28 3.37
C ASN A 34 -9.19 -1.39 1.99
N GLY A 35 -8.72 -2.30 1.14
CA GLY A 35 -9.23 -2.50 -0.22
C GLY A 35 -8.64 -1.60 -1.29
N VAL A 36 -7.84 -0.59 -0.93
CA VAL A 36 -7.19 0.32 -1.89
C VAL A 36 -5.76 -0.13 -2.17
N GLN A 37 -5.45 -0.36 -3.45
CA GLN A 37 -4.10 -0.70 -3.90
C GLN A 37 -3.25 0.56 -4.06
N VAL A 38 -2.13 0.66 -3.34
CA VAL A 38 -1.28 1.86 -3.31
C VAL A 38 -0.72 2.25 -4.68
N ASP A 39 -0.23 1.28 -5.45
CA ASP A 39 0.41 1.50 -6.76
C ASP A 39 -0.57 1.57 -7.94
N ASN A 40 -1.88 1.39 -7.68
CA ASN A 40 -2.93 1.45 -8.69
C ASN A 40 -4.25 1.88 -8.05
N HIS A 41 -4.30 3.13 -7.57
CA HIS A 41 -5.51 3.73 -7.03
C HIS A 41 -5.99 4.88 -7.91
N ASN A 42 -7.28 5.19 -7.81
CA ASN A 42 -7.87 6.35 -8.46
C ASN A 42 -8.44 7.33 -7.43
N HIS A 43 -8.59 8.59 -7.85
CA HIS A 43 -9.30 9.60 -7.10
C HIS A 43 -10.59 9.93 -7.85
N GLY A 44 -11.72 9.80 -7.15
CA GLY A 44 -12.98 10.36 -7.61
C GLY A 44 -13.08 11.85 -7.34
N LYS A 45 -14.15 12.51 -7.80
CA LYS A 45 -14.44 13.93 -7.53
C LYS A 45 -13.41 14.93 -8.08
N VAL A 46 -12.57 14.49 -9.01
CA VAL A 46 -11.67 15.35 -9.80
C VAL A 46 -12.34 15.60 -11.15
N GLU A 47 -12.63 16.87 -11.46
CA GLU A 47 -13.12 17.25 -12.79
C GLU A 47 -11.97 17.04 -13.78
N ARG A 48 -12.05 15.95 -14.55
CA ARG A 48 -11.22 15.81 -15.75
C ARG A 48 -11.82 16.79 -16.75
N GLY A 49 -11.05 17.75 -17.26
CA GLY A 49 -11.59 18.81 -18.12
C GLY A 49 -12.54 18.25 -19.19
N GLY A 50 -13.83 18.55 -19.04
CA GLY A 50 -14.92 18.11 -19.93
C GLY A 50 -15.92 17.08 -19.35
N ASP A 51 -15.59 16.34 -18.28
CA ASP A 51 -16.40 15.20 -17.82
C ASP A 51 -16.78 15.25 -16.32
N TRP A 52 -17.93 14.64 -16.00
CA TRP A 52 -18.41 14.51 -14.61
C TRP A 52 -17.47 13.67 -13.77
N THR A 53 -17.28 14.12 -12.53
CA THR A 53 -16.38 13.45 -11.62
C THR A 53 -16.84 12.03 -11.26
N GLU A 54 -16.00 11.03 -11.52
CA GLU A 54 -16.29 9.65 -11.10
C GLU A 54 -16.06 9.47 -9.59
N GLY A 55 -16.64 8.42 -8.99
CA GLY A 55 -16.41 8.05 -7.58
C GLY A 55 -15.13 7.25 -7.39
N THR A 56 -14.53 7.31 -6.20
CA THR A 56 -13.40 6.46 -5.81
C THR A 56 -13.85 4.99 -5.82
N ARG A 57 -13.11 4.11 -6.49
CA ARG A 57 -13.32 2.66 -6.41
C ARG A 57 -12.21 2.02 -5.60
#